data_AF-A0A836RTD4-F1
#
_entry.id   AF-A0A836RTD4-F1
#
_cell.length_a   1.000
_cell.length_b   1.000
_cell.length_c   1.000
_cell.angle_alpha   90.00
_cell.angle_beta   90.00
_cell.angle_gamma   90.00
#
_symmetry.space_group_name_H-M   'P 1'
#
loop_
_entity.id
_entity.type
_entity.pdbx_description
1 polymer ?
#
loop_
_entity_poly.entity_id
_entity_poly.type
_entity_poly.pdbx_seq_one_letter_code
_entity_poly.pdbx_strand_id
1 'polypeptide(L)'
;MILKAPLRNASGLVDSIKRKFGDKINNDIRERLDRIKSNMDKEMKMVENILGTFKSKEQKERMEKIDLNEIVQRVCEELQYEINQNNITVEVQRNLPVFYSNKHIIEHIILNLIDNACKSFDDHRAENQIRISAAETNHEVIIKKSDNGRGIPKDKQEEIFMPFTQISTSQKQKGVGLGLTLIRNFMDKLNGQIELQSEVGVGTTFILNFRK
;
A
#
# COMPACT_ATOMS: atom_id res chain seq x y z
N MET A 1 12.90 -16.66 6.31
CA MET A 1 12.55 -17.59 5.21
C MET A 1 11.61 -18.71 5.68
N ILE A 2 11.77 -19.22 6.91
CA ILE A 2 11.00 -20.35 7.49
C ILE A 2 9.49 -20.08 7.62
N LEU A 3 9.05 -18.85 7.94
CA LEU A 3 7.63 -18.53 8.15
C LEU A 3 6.79 -18.42 6.86
N LYS A 4 7.41 -18.14 5.71
CA LYS A 4 6.70 -17.96 4.42
C LYS A 4 6.37 -19.28 3.72
N ALA A 5 7.22 -20.29 3.89
CA ALA A 5 7.10 -21.57 3.18
C ALA A 5 5.80 -22.35 3.52
N PRO A 6 5.34 -22.43 4.80
CA PRO A 6 4.12 -23.13 5.14
C PRO A 6 2.87 -22.51 4.52
N LEU A 7 2.76 -21.17 4.55
CA LEU A 7 1.63 -20.44 3.96
C LEU A 7 1.59 -20.55 2.44
N ARG A 8 2.75 -20.45 1.78
CA ARG A 8 2.85 -20.65 0.33
C ARG A 8 2.48 -22.07 -0.09
N ASN A 9 2.92 -23.06 0.66
CA ASN A 9 2.58 -24.46 0.41
C ASN A 9 1.08 -24.72 0.61
N ALA A 10 0.49 -24.14 1.65
CA ALA A 10 -0.94 -24.26 1.93
C ALA A 10 -1.80 -23.57 0.84
N SER A 11 -1.41 -22.37 0.39
CA SER A 11 -2.09 -21.67 -0.72
C SER A 11 -1.99 -22.48 -2.03
N GLY A 12 -0.82 -23.06 -2.31
CA GLY A 12 -0.62 -23.95 -3.47
C GLY A 12 -1.44 -25.24 -3.42
N LEU A 13 -1.69 -25.79 -2.23
CA LEU A 13 -2.58 -26.94 -2.04
C LEU A 13 -4.04 -26.57 -2.32
N VAL A 14 -4.50 -25.40 -1.85
CA VAL A 14 -5.83 -24.87 -2.17
C VAL A 14 -6.00 -24.72 -3.68
N ASP A 15 -5.02 -24.14 -4.38
CA ASP A 15 -5.05 -24.02 -5.84
C ASP A 15 -5.04 -25.39 -6.54
N SER A 16 -4.28 -26.35 -6.01
CA SER A 16 -4.24 -27.71 -6.55
C SER A 16 -5.57 -28.45 -6.37
N ILE A 17 -6.27 -28.25 -5.25
CA ILE A 17 -7.61 -28.79 -5.01
C ILE A 17 -8.60 -28.16 -5.99
N LYS A 18 -8.60 -26.83 -6.13
CA LYS A 18 -9.48 -26.13 -7.08
C LYS A 18 -9.24 -26.58 -8.51
N ARG A 19 -7.98 -26.76 -8.93
CA ARG A 19 -7.63 -27.25 -10.27
C ARG A 19 -8.00 -28.72 -10.50
N LYS A 20 -7.77 -29.59 -9.52
CA LYS A 20 -8.01 -31.04 -9.66
C LYS A 20 -9.50 -31.38 -9.67
N PHE A 21 -10.30 -30.67 -8.89
CA PHE A 21 -11.73 -30.94 -8.75
C PHE A 21 -12.61 -29.98 -9.56
N GLY A 22 -12.11 -28.80 -9.95
CA GLY A 22 -12.76 -27.90 -10.91
C GLY A 22 -14.25 -27.70 -10.63
N ASP A 23 -15.08 -28.13 -11.58
CA ASP A 23 -16.54 -28.00 -11.54
C ASP A 23 -17.24 -29.07 -10.68
N LYS A 24 -16.50 -30.08 -10.21
CA LYS A 24 -17.01 -31.06 -9.23
C LYS A 24 -17.06 -30.50 -7.81
N ILE A 25 -16.48 -29.32 -7.59
CA ILE A 25 -16.59 -28.60 -6.32
C ILE A 25 -17.91 -27.82 -6.33
N ASN A 26 -18.79 -28.12 -5.36
CA ASN A 26 -20.01 -27.34 -5.19
C ASN A 26 -19.70 -25.89 -4.76
N ASN A 27 -20.67 -24.99 -4.94
CA ASN A 27 -20.45 -23.57 -4.70
C ASN A 27 -20.09 -23.23 -3.24
N ASP A 28 -20.65 -23.95 -2.25
CA ASP A 28 -20.32 -23.74 -0.83
C ASP A 28 -18.85 -24.07 -0.52
N ILE A 29 -18.34 -25.21 -1.02
CA ILE A 29 -16.94 -25.61 -0.84
C ILE A 29 -16.02 -24.65 -1.60
N ARG A 30 -16.41 -24.19 -2.79
CA ARG A 30 -15.64 -23.22 -3.58
C ARG A 30 -15.50 -21.90 -2.81
N GLU A 31 -16.59 -21.38 -2.23
CA GLU A 31 -16.56 -20.15 -1.42
C GLU A 31 -15.68 -20.32 -0.17
N ARG A 32 -15.75 -21.47 0.51
CA ARG A 32 -14.89 -21.76 1.66
C ARG A 32 -13.40 -21.79 1.28
N LEU A 33 -13.06 -22.42 0.16
CA LEU A 33 -11.68 -22.46 -0.34
C LEU A 33 -11.18 -21.05 -0.69
N ASP A 34 -12.03 -20.21 -1.26
CA ASP A 34 -11.71 -18.80 -1.54
C ASP A 34 -11.49 -17.99 -0.26
N ARG A 35 -12.31 -18.21 0.77
CA ARG A 35 -12.08 -17.60 2.10
C ARG A 35 -10.76 -18.05 2.72
N ILE A 36 -10.44 -19.35 2.64
CA ILE A 36 -9.18 -19.89 3.16
C ILE A 36 -7.99 -19.25 2.44
N LYS A 37 -8.05 -19.17 1.10
CA LYS A 37 -6.99 -18.54 0.29
C LYS A 37 -6.83 -17.06 0.66
N SER A 38 -7.94 -16.30 0.71
CA SER A 38 -7.92 -14.90 1.11
C SER A 38 -7.30 -14.68 2.50
N ASN A 39 -7.57 -15.57 3.45
CA ASN A 39 -6.96 -15.50 4.77
C ASN A 39 -5.46 -15.83 4.74
N MET A 40 -5.04 -16.83 3.97
CA MET A 40 -3.62 -17.15 3.79
C MET A 40 -2.85 -15.99 3.15
N ASP A 41 -3.43 -15.31 2.17
CA ASP A 41 -2.80 -14.16 1.51
C ASP A 41 -2.66 -12.97 2.47
N LYS A 42 -3.66 -12.75 3.35
CA LYS A 42 -3.57 -11.76 4.44
C LYS A 42 -2.46 -12.09 5.43
N GLU A 43 -2.38 -13.34 5.89
CA GLU A 43 -1.31 -13.80 6.79
C GLU A 43 0.06 -13.69 6.13
N MET A 44 0.15 -13.98 4.83
CA MET A 44 1.40 -13.85 4.08
C MET A 44 1.83 -12.39 3.95
N LYS A 45 0.89 -11.48 3.71
CA LYS A 45 1.13 -10.03 3.71
C LYS A 45 1.52 -9.53 5.12
N MET A 46 0.94 -10.10 6.18
CA MET A 46 1.33 -9.80 7.57
C MET A 46 2.75 -10.27 7.87
N VAL A 47 3.11 -11.49 7.48
CA VAL A 47 4.48 -12.02 7.59
C VAL A 47 5.45 -11.17 6.77
N GLU A 48 5.04 -10.68 5.59
CA GLU A 48 5.86 -9.78 4.78
C GLU A 48 6.08 -8.43 5.42
N ASN A 49 5.04 -7.84 6.00
CA ASN A 49 5.11 -6.58 6.72
C ASN A 49 6.03 -6.72 7.95
N ILE A 50 5.90 -7.80 8.72
CA ILE A 50 6.77 -8.12 9.85
C ILE A 50 8.21 -8.37 9.36
N LEU A 51 8.40 -9.16 8.31
CA LEU A 51 9.75 -9.40 7.79
C LEU A 51 10.38 -8.14 7.19
N GLY A 52 9.59 -7.19 6.66
CA GLY A 52 10.05 -5.88 6.23
C GLY A 52 10.61 -5.05 7.39
N THR A 53 10.01 -5.15 8.57
CA THR A 53 10.54 -4.49 9.77
C THR A 53 11.85 -5.14 10.24
N PHE A 54 11.99 -6.47 10.14
CA PHE A 54 13.20 -7.18 10.57
C PHE A 54 14.36 -7.18 9.56
N LYS A 55 14.08 -7.33 8.25
CA LYS A 55 15.11 -7.31 7.20
C LYS A 55 15.88 -5.98 7.13
N SER A 56 15.25 -4.89 7.55
CA SER A 56 15.92 -3.59 7.65
C SER A 56 17.06 -3.55 8.69
N LYS A 57 17.14 -4.49 9.63
CA LYS A 57 18.31 -4.65 10.52
C LYS A 57 19.48 -5.39 9.87
N GLU A 58 19.24 -6.20 8.82
CA GLU A 58 20.26 -7.07 8.20
C GLU A 58 20.70 -6.61 6.80
N GLN A 59 19.83 -5.96 6.02
CA GLN A 59 20.28 -5.25 4.82
C GLN A 59 20.97 -3.97 5.27
N LYS A 60 22.30 -3.91 5.11
CA LYS A 60 23.05 -2.64 5.17
C LYS A 60 22.21 -1.57 4.46
N GLU A 61 21.88 -0.52 5.20
CA GLU A 61 21.22 0.71 4.77
C GLU A 61 22.03 1.38 3.64
N ARG A 62 22.03 0.78 2.45
CA ARG A 62 22.70 1.36 1.30
C ARG A 62 21.80 2.45 0.76
N MET A 63 22.17 3.67 1.10
CA MET A 63 21.76 4.86 0.37
C MET A 63 22.14 4.66 -1.08
N GLU A 64 21.15 4.71 -1.96
CA GLU A 64 21.35 4.64 -3.40
C GLU A 64 20.59 5.76 -4.09
N LYS A 65 21.05 6.08 -5.30
CA LYS A 65 20.42 7.10 -6.13
C LYS A 65 19.06 6.58 -6.59
N ILE A 66 18.01 7.31 -6.27
CA ILE A 66 16.62 6.99 -6.56
C ILE A 66 16.09 7.99 -7.57
N ASP A 67 15.58 7.49 -8.69
CA ASP A 67 14.67 8.25 -9.55
C ASP A 67 13.24 7.98 -9.09
N LEU A 68 12.57 9.01 -8.55
CA LEU A 68 11.22 8.84 -8.03
C LEU A 68 10.19 8.61 -9.15
N ASN A 69 10.45 9.09 -10.38
CA ASN A 69 9.56 8.81 -11.52
C ASN A 69 9.56 7.31 -11.83
N GLU A 70 10.74 6.67 -11.84
CA GLU A 70 10.84 5.22 -12.08
C GLU A 70 10.10 4.41 -11.00
N ILE A 71 10.23 4.80 -9.74
CA ILE A 71 9.52 4.12 -8.64
C ILE A 71 8.01 4.27 -8.81
N VAL A 72 7.53 5.49 -9.02
CA VAL A 72 6.08 5.76 -9.18
C VAL A 72 5.53 5.00 -10.38
N GLN A 73 6.26 4.98 -11.50
CA GLN A 73 5.85 4.23 -12.69
C GLN A 73 5.75 2.72 -12.40
N ARG A 74 6.78 2.10 -11.81
CA ARG A 74 6.75 0.67 -11.47
C ARG A 74 5.60 0.32 -10.54
N VAL A 75 5.32 1.16 -9.55
CA VAL A 75 4.20 0.94 -8.63
C VAL A 75 2.85 1.08 -9.34
N CYS A 76 2.70 2.03 -10.26
CA CYS A 76 1.47 2.16 -11.06
C CYS A 76 1.28 0.95 -11.99
N GLU A 77 2.36 0.39 -12.54
CA GLU A 77 2.32 -0.85 -13.32
C GLU A 77 1.92 -2.06 -12.44
N GLU A 78 2.46 -2.15 -11.21
CA GLU A 78 2.09 -3.20 -10.25
C GLU A 78 0.61 -3.14 -9.85
N LEU A 79 0.07 -1.93 -9.66
CA LEU A 79 -1.33 -1.68 -9.27
C LEU A 79 -2.26 -1.42 -10.46
N GLN A 80 -1.82 -1.75 -11.69
CA GLN A 80 -2.57 -1.42 -12.90
C GLN A 80 -3.98 -2.05 -12.91
N TYR A 81 -4.11 -3.25 -12.34
CA TYR A 81 -5.41 -3.92 -12.24
C TYR A 81 -6.38 -3.09 -11.38
N GLU A 82 -5.98 -2.69 -10.18
CA GLU A 82 -6.78 -1.88 -9.26
C GLU A 82 -7.10 -0.50 -9.85
N ILE A 83 -6.12 0.13 -10.50
CA ILE A 83 -6.27 1.41 -11.18
C ILE A 83 -7.35 1.32 -12.26
N ASN A 84 -7.28 0.30 -13.12
CA ASN A 84 -8.23 0.11 -14.22
C ASN A 84 -9.62 -0.32 -13.71
N GLN A 85 -9.69 -1.25 -12.76
CA GLN A 85 -10.98 -1.72 -12.21
C GLN A 85 -11.79 -0.61 -11.55
N ASN A 86 -11.11 0.36 -10.94
CA ASN A 86 -11.76 1.50 -10.28
C ASN A 86 -11.80 2.77 -11.15
N ASN A 87 -11.43 2.68 -12.44
CA ASN A 87 -11.36 3.82 -13.37
C ASN A 87 -10.60 5.03 -12.78
N ILE A 88 -9.42 4.78 -12.22
CA ILE A 88 -8.61 5.79 -11.53
C ILE A 88 -7.67 6.47 -12.51
N THR A 89 -7.68 7.80 -12.53
CA THR A 89 -6.67 8.60 -13.21
C THR A 89 -5.52 8.91 -12.24
N VAL A 90 -4.30 8.52 -12.59
CA VAL A 90 -3.10 8.83 -11.81
C VAL A 90 -2.32 9.95 -12.49
N GLU A 91 -2.27 11.12 -11.85
CA GLU A 91 -1.49 12.27 -12.30
C GLU A 91 -0.18 12.35 -11.55
N VAL A 92 0.93 12.37 -12.28
CA VAL A 92 2.26 12.51 -11.71
C VAL A 92 2.85 13.84 -12.14
N GLN A 93 3.30 14.64 -11.18
CA GLN A 93 4.02 15.88 -11.46
C GLN A 93 5.21 15.60 -12.36
N ARG A 94 5.39 16.42 -13.40
CA ARG A 94 6.54 16.31 -14.29
C ARG A 94 7.84 16.54 -13.52
N ASN A 95 8.86 15.74 -13.84
CA ASN A 95 10.21 15.85 -13.30
C ASN A 95 10.26 15.71 -11.77
N LEU A 96 9.76 14.57 -11.25
CA LEU A 96 10.00 14.23 -9.85
C LEU A 96 11.51 14.18 -9.54
N PRO A 97 11.94 14.53 -8.33
CA PRO A 97 13.35 14.67 -7.99
C PRO A 97 14.11 13.34 -7.98
N VAL A 98 15.43 13.45 -8.06
CA VAL A 98 16.38 12.35 -7.98
C VAL A 98 17.27 12.55 -6.77
N PHE A 99 17.15 11.69 -5.77
CA PHE A 99 17.81 11.87 -4.46
C PHE A 99 18.46 10.58 -3.99
N TYR A 100 19.25 10.65 -2.92
CA TYR A 100 19.81 9.46 -2.28
C TYR A 100 18.90 9.04 -1.13
N SER A 101 18.54 7.75 -1.07
CA SER A 101 17.83 7.20 0.10
C SER A 101 17.90 5.68 0.07
N ASN A 102 17.21 5.04 1.01
CA ASN A 102 16.96 3.62 0.95
C ASN A 102 15.81 3.34 -0.04
N LYS A 103 16.14 2.84 -1.23
CA LYS A 103 15.15 2.57 -2.30
C LYS A 103 14.03 1.65 -1.85
N HIS A 104 14.33 0.61 -1.09
CA HIS A 104 13.31 -0.33 -0.62
C HIS A 104 12.27 0.35 0.28
N ILE A 105 12.73 1.27 1.15
CA ILE A 105 11.84 2.07 1.97
C ILE A 105 10.95 2.96 1.10
N ILE A 106 11.52 3.69 0.14
CA ILE A 106 10.77 4.60 -0.73
C ILE A 106 9.75 3.83 -1.59
N GLU A 107 10.15 2.71 -2.20
CA GLU A 107 9.24 1.84 -2.97
C GLU A 107 8.05 1.38 -2.13
N HIS A 108 8.29 0.93 -0.90
CA HIS A 108 7.23 0.52 0.01
C HIS A 108 6.30 1.68 0.42
N ILE A 109 6.85 2.87 0.66
CA ILE A 109 6.04 4.06 0.97
C ILE A 109 5.11 4.38 -0.20
N ILE A 110 5.65 4.46 -1.42
CA ILE A 110 4.87 4.79 -2.62
C ILE A 110 3.80 3.72 -2.89
N LEU A 111 4.16 2.43 -2.82
CA LEU A 111 3.21 1.33 -2.97
C LEU A 111 2.04 1.44 -1.98
N ASN A 112 2.32 1.63 -0.69
CA ASN A 112 1.27 1.71 0.32
C ASN A 112 0.38 2.96 0.13
N LEU A 113 0.95 4.10 -0.28
CA LEU A 113 0.18 5.31 -0.50
C LEU A 113 -0.77 5.20 -1.70
N ILE A 114 -0.31 4.60 -2.81
CA ILE A 114 -1.13 4.41 -4.01
C ILE A 114 -2.16 3.30 -3.79
N ASP A 115 -1.79 2.19 -3.15
CA ASP A 115 -2.70 1.10 -2.79
C ASP A 115 -3.83 1.59 -1.86
N ASN A 116 -3.49 2.41 -0.85
CA ASN A 116 -4.48 3.04 0.03
C ASN A 116 -5.43 3.97 -0.74
N ALA A 117 -4.91 4.68 -1.74
CA ALA A 117 -5.71 5.54 -2.62
C ALA A 117 -6.71 4.73 -3.44
N CYS A 118 -6.27 3.64 -4.06
CA CYS A 118 -7.13 2.79 -4.90
C CYS A 118 -8.30 2.23 -4.09
N LYS A 119 -8.12 2.07 -2.77
CA LYS A 119 -9.13 1.60 -1.83
C LYS A 119 -9.97 2.71 -1.20
N SER A 120 -9.68 3.99 -1.44
CA SER A 120 -10.38 5.11 -0.81
C SER A 120 -11.61 5.58 -1.58
N PHE A 121 -11.80 5.11 -2.81
CA PHE A 121 -12.92 5.51 -3.67
C PHE A 121 -14.20 4.74 -3.34
N ASP A 122 -15.33 5.44 -3.47
CA ASP A 122 -16.68 4.90 -3.33
C ASP A 122 -17.43 5.06 -4.68
N ASP A 123 -18.48 4.27 -4.91
CA ASP A 123 -19.17 4.12 -6.21
C ASP A 123 -19.92 5.38 -6.71
N HIS A 124 -19.84 6.52 -6.01
CA HIS A 124 -20.69 7.70 -6.26
C HIS A 124 -19.93 8.90 -6.83
N ARG A 125 -18.65 8.74 -7.17
CA ARG A 125 -17.83 9.81 -7.75
C ARG A 125 -17.82 9.72 -9.27
N ALA A 126 -17.85 10.89 -9.90
CA ALA A 126 -17.76 11.01 -11.36
C ALA A 126 -16.39 10.57 -11.89
N GLU A 127 -15.31 10.95 -11.18
CA GLU A 127 -13.94 10.64 -11.57
C GLU A 127 -13.09 10.34 -10.34
N ASN A 128 -12.37 9.22 -10.36
CA ASN A 128 -11.42 8.85 -9.31
C ASN A 128 -10.02 9.34 -9.71
N GLN A 129 -9.38 10.11 -8.84
CA GLN A 129 -8.10 10.76 -9.15
C GLN A 129 -7.10 10.57 -8.02
N ILE A 130 -5.88 10.23 -8.40
CA ILE A 130 -4.70 10.21 -7.53
C ILE A 130 -3.71 11.21 -8.11
N ARG A 131 -3.11 12.06 -7.27
CA ARG A 131 -2.02 12.96 -7.67
C ARG A 131 -0.78 12.68 -6.85
N ILE A 132 0.36 12.61 -7.52
CA ILE A 132 1.67 12.45 -6.89
C ILE A 132 2.53 13.64 -7.29
N SER A 133 3.06 14.33 -6.29
CA SER A 133 3.97 15.46 -6.47
C SER A 133 5.13 15.32 -5.51
N ALA A 134 6.28 15.86 -5.88
CA ALA A 134 7.42 15.88 -5.00
C ALA A 134 8.31 17.09 -5.30
N ALA A 135 8.98 17.55 -4.25
CA ALA A 135 9.98 18.60 -4.31
C ALA A 135 11.20 18.19 -3.52
N GLU A 136 12.37 18.60 -3.99
CA GLU A 136 13.63 18.43 -3.29
C GLU A 136 14.20 19.82 -3.00
N THR A 137 14.70 19.99 -1.78
CA THR A 137 15.51 21.15 -1.37
C THR A 137 16.96 20.69 -1.14
N ASN A 138 17.82 21.58 -0.63
CA ASN A 138 19.21 21.22 -0.36
C ASN A 138 19.37 20.08 0.66
N HIS A 139 18.39 19.85 1.53
CA HIS A 139 18.51 18.88 2.63
C HIS A 139 17.31 17.93 2.76
N GLU A 140 16.18 18.25 2.14
CA GLU A 140 14.92 17.56 2.38
C GLU A 140 14.22 17.16 1.08
N VAL A 141 13.52 16.04 1.13
CA VAL A 141 12.60 15.58 0.08
C VAL A 141 11.20 15.61 0.65
N ILE A 142 10.31 16.29 -0.07
CA ILE A 142 8.89 16.35 0.25
C ILE A 142 8.14 15.56 -0.81
N ILE A 143 7.48 14.48 -0.43
CA ILE A 143 6.61 13.68 -1.31
C ILE A 143 5.17 13.88 -0.86
N LYS A 144 4.30 14.25 -1.79
CA LYS A 144 2.87 14.42 -1.54
C LYS A 144 2.08 13.48 -2.43
N LYS A 145 1.19 12.72 -1.80
CA LYS A 145 0.18 11.93 -2.49
C LYS A 145 -1.19 12.43 -2.07
N SER A 146 -2.00 12.85 -3.04
CA SER A 146 -3.39 13.27 -2.87
C SER A 146 -4.33 12.30 -3.57
N ASP A 147 -5.52 12.10 -3.03
CA ASP A 147 -6.65 11.48 -3.73
C ASP A 147 -7.93 12.26 -3.45
N ASN A 148 -8.91 12.15 -4.35
CA ASN A 148 -10.26 12.65 -4.13
C ASN A 148 -11.19 11.54 -3.60
N GLY A 149 -10.71 10.59 -2.80
CA GLY A 149 -11.52 9.52 -2.23
C GLY A 149 -12.46 9.99 -1.11
N ARG A 150 -12.98 9.06 -0.32
CA ARG A 150 -13.98 9.34 0.74
C ARG A 150 -13.51 10.25 1.88
N GLY A 151 -12.20 10.46 2.00
CA GLY A 151 -11.60 11.19 3.12
C GLY A 151 -11.66 10.42 4.45
N ILE A 152 -11.13 11.03 5.50
CA ILE A 152 -10.94 10.42 6.82
C ILE A 152 -11.57 11.31 7.89
N PRO A 153 -12.54 10.79 8.68
CA PRO A 153 -13.11 11.51 9.82
C PRO A 153 -12.05 11.98 10.81
N LYS A 154 -12.21 13.20 11.32
CA LYS A 154 -11.21 13.87 12.18
C LYS A 154 -10.86 13.06 13.43
N ASP A 155 -11.85 12.40 14.03
CA ASP A 155 -11.70 11.51 15.19
C ASP A 155 -10.93 10.21 14.90
N LYS A 156 -10.71 9.89 13.62
CA LYS A 156 -9.99 8.69 13.16
C LYS A 156 -8.61 8.98 12.58
N GLN A 157 -8.24 10.25 12.40
CA GLN A 157 -7.00 10.64 11.73
C GLN A 157 -5.73 10.21 12.47
N GLU A 158 -5.76 10.09 13.79
CA GLU A 158 -4.62 9.55 14.56
C GLU A 158 -4.62 8.01 14.58
N GLU A 159 -5.82 7.41 14.66
CA GLU A 159 -6.03 5.96 14.80
C GLU A 159 -5.57 5.18 13.57
N ILE A 160 -5.65 5.76 12.36
CA ILE A 160 -5.29 5.09 11.10
C ILE A 160 -3.82 4.67 11.01
N PHE A 161 -2.96 5.28 11.82
CA PHE A 161 -1.54 4.91 11.90
C PHE A 161 -1.30 3.74 12.87
N MET A 162 -2.29 3.38 13.69
CA MET A 162 -2.19 2.25 14.60
C MET A 162 -2.30 0.92 13.85
N PRO A 163 -1.60 -0.13 14.32
CA PRO A 163 -1.66 -1.44 13.69
C PRO A 163 -3.09 -1.99 13.64
N PHE A 164 -3.45 -2.59 12.49
CA PHE A 164 -4.72 -3.27 12.25
C PHE A 164 -5.95 -2.36 12.18
N THR A 165 -5.77 -1.03 12.16
CA THR A 165 -6.88 -0.08 12.03
C THR A 165 -7.43 -0.05 10.60
N GLN A 166 -8.76 -0.06 10.48
CA GLN A 166 -9.49 0.13 9.22
C GLN A 166 -10.72 1.01 9.46
N ILE A 167 -10.92 2.01 8.61
CA ILE A 167 -12.10 2.90 8.68
C ILE A 167 -13.26 2.38 7.81
N SER A 168 -12.98 1.59 6.77
CA SER A 168 -14.04 1.12 5.88
C SER A 168 -14.87 0.01 6.52
N THR A 169 -16.20 0.15 6.43
CA THR A 169 -17.19 -0.85 6.85
C THR A 169 -17.56 -1.82 5.73
N SER A 170 -17.09 -1.58 4.50
CA SER A 170 -17.43 -2.40 3.34
C SER A 170 -16.59 -3.68 3.28
N GLN A 171 -17.23 -4.84 3.10
CA GLN A 171 -16.51 -6.12 3.01
C GLN A 171 -15.62 -6.22 1.75
N LYS A 172 -15.83 -5.35 0.75
CA LYS A 172 -15.13 -5.36 -0.54
C LYS A 172 -13.73 -4.72 -0.50
N GLN A 173 -13.42 -3.88 0.50
CA GLN A 173 -12.15 -3.13 0.59
C GLN A 173 -11.30 -3.55 1.80
N LYS A 174 -11.03 -4.86 1.96
CA LYS A 174 -10.26 -5.38 3.10
C LYS A 174 -8.75 -5.30 2.88
N GLY A 175 -8.12 -4.28 3.46
CA GLY A 175 -6.68 -4.31 3.77
C GLY A 175 -6.38 -5.14 5.02
N VAL A 176 -5.13 -5.16 5.47
CA VAL A 176 -4.74 -5.72 6.80
C VAL A 176 -4.68 -4.61 7.86
N GLY A 177 -4.64 -3.33 7.45
CA GLY A 177 -4.52 -2.19 8.38
C GLY A 177 -3.09 -1.94 8.87
N LEU A 178 -2.08 -2.38 8.12
CA LEU A 178 -0.66 -2.21 8.48
C LEU A 178 0.09 -1.18 7.61
N GLY A 179 -0.48 -0.78 6.47
CA GLY A 179 0.24 0.05 5.49
C GLY A 179 0.68 1.39 6.05
N LEU A 180 -0.22 2.12 6.71
CA LEU A 180 0.10 3.42 7.31
C LEU A 180 1.01 3.30 8.54
N THR A 181 0.87 2.23 9.33
CA THR A 181 1.80 1.91 10.42
C THR A 181 3.22 1.70 9.90
N LEU A 182 3.37 0.97 8.79
CA LEU A 182 4.67 0.77 8.16
C LEU A 182 5.26 2.08 7.64
N ILE A 183 4.45 2.92 7.01
CA ILE A 183 4.90 4.24 6.55
C ILE A 183 5.43 5.05 7.74
N ARG A 184 4.73 5.07 8.88
CA ARG A 184 5.23 5.76 10.08
C ARG A 184 6.59 5.22 10.54
N ASN A 185 6.72 3.90 10.63
CA ASN A 185 8.00 3.25 10.99
C ASN A 185 9.12 3.54 9.99
N PHE A 186 8.80 3.66 8.70
CA PHE A 186 9.75 4.02 7.66
C PHE A 186 10.18 5.48 7.75
N MET A 187 9.23 6.38 8.02
CA MET A 187 9.55 7.79 8.24
C MET A 187 10.44 7.99 9.46
N ASP A 188 10.21 7.24 10.55
CA ASP A 188 11.10 7.26 11.71
C ASP A 188 12.53 6.84 11.34
N LYS A 189 12.70 5.81 10.48
CA LYS A 189 14.02 5.38 9.99
C LYS A 189 14.69 6.40 9.09
N LEU A 190 13.91 7.18 8.35
CA LEU A 190 14.41 8.28 7.53
C LEU A 190 14.61 9.58 8.32
N ASN A 191 14.38 9.56 9.65
CA ASN A 191 14.33 10.76 10.50
C ASN A 191 13.40 11.83 9.92
N GLY A 192 12.28 11.40 9.33
CA GLY A 192 11.30 12.22 8.66
C GLY A 192 9.98 12.31 9.42
N GLN A 193 9.02 12.99 8.81
CA GLN A 193 7.67 13.20 9.33
C GLN A 193 6.63 12.90 8.26
N ILE A 194 5.48 12.40 8.70
CA ILE A 194 4.29 12.24 7.87
C ILE A 194 3.17 13.12 8.42
N GLU A 195 2.59 13.94 7.55
CA GLU A 195 1.41 14.74 7.82
C GLU A 195 0.23 14.24 7.01
N LEU A 196 -0.97 14.43 7.57
CA LEU A 196 -2.23 14.05 6.97
C LEU A 196 -3.12 15.29 6.85
N GLN A 197 -3.67 15.51 5.67
CA GLN A 197 -4.73 16.49 5.42
C GLN A 197 -5.89 15.74 4.79
N SER A 198 -7.02 15.65 5.48
CA SER A 198 -8.17 14.92 4.96
C SER A 198 -9.49 15.51 5.43
N GLU A 199 -10.46 15.51 4.53
CA GLU A 199 -11.82 15.95 4.77
C GLU A 199 -12.79 14.95 4.15
N VAL A 200 -13.80 14.55 4.92
CA VAL A 200 -14.81 13.56 4.53
C VAL A 200 -15.57 14.07 3.31
N GLY A 201 -15.67 13.23 2.27
CA GLY A 201 -16.31 13.61 1.02
C GLY A 201 -15.46 14.49 0.10
N VAL A 202 -14.27 14.92 0.51
CA VAL A 202 -13.35 15.71 -0.33
C VAL A 202 -12.18 14.84 -0.79
N GLY A 203 -11.44 14.24 0.14
CA GLY A 203 -10.25 13.47 -0.22
C GLY A 203 -9.21 13.39 0.90
N THR A 204 -8.03 12.89 0.54
CA THR A 204 -6.92 12.68 1.47
C THR A 204 -5.60 13.06 0.82
N THR A 205 -4.78 13.82 1.54
CA THR A 205 -3.40 14.12 1.18
C THR A 205 -2.47 13.64 2.29
N PHE A 206 -1.52 12.80 1.93
CA PHE A 206 -0.38 12.44 2.77
C PHE A 206 0.84 13.23 2.31
N ILE A 207 1.54 13.86 3.25
CA ILE A 207 2.74 14.65 3.02
C ILE A 207 3.88 14.03 3.81
N LEU A 208 4.89 13.53 3.12
CA LEU A 208 6.09 12.95 3.69
C LEU A 208 7.22 13.96 3.55
N ASN A 209 7.93 14.25 4.64
CA ASN A 209 9.16 15.05 4.61
C ASN A 209 10.29 14.28 5.30
N PHE A 210 11.43 14.09 4.63
CA PHE A 210 12.60 13.43 5.19
C PHE A 210 13.90 13.98 4.60
N ARG A 211 15.02 13.72 5.27
CA ARG A 211 16.34 14.11 4.77
C ARG A 211 16.81 13.18 3.65
N LYS A 212 17.35 13.75 2.57
CA LYS A 212 18.03 13.01 1.50
C LYS A 212 19.43 12.54 1.90
#